data_AF-A0A395YQ72-F1
#
_entry.id   AF-A0A395YQ72-F1
#
_cell.length_a   1.000
_cell.length_b   1.000
_cell.length_c   1.000
_cell.angle_alpha   90.00
_cell.angle_beta   90.00
_cell.angle_gamma   90.00
#
_symmetry.space_group_name_H-M   'P 1'
#
loop_
_entity.id
_entity.type
_entity.pdbx_description
1 polymer ?
#
loop_
_entity_poly.entity_id
_entity_poly.type
_entity_poly.pdbx_seq_one_letter_code
_entity_poly.pdbx_strand_id
1 'polypeptide(L)'
;MSTVLIIMILFVMIIFSVRRSIARLSSGCSGASGQPYIPRVRVTDRKPSHYPYHKLLKVEGMFCGNSAVCVENALNSISGAWARANLWKEEVTLYIKQDMDDAIFRLAVRDAGYIVRSIQETR
;
A
#
# COMPACT_ATOMS: atom_id res chain seq x y z
N MET A 1 -6.04 -51.51 4.05
CA MET A 1 -6.44 -50.93 2.74
C MET A 1 -7.10 -49.57 2.91
N SER A 2 -8.17 -49.43 3.71
CA SER A 2 -8.88 -48.14 3.90
C SER A 2 -8.05 -47.02 4.54
N THR A 3 -7.12 -47.35 5.45
CA THR A 3 -6.23 -46.38 6.10
C THR A 3 -5.27 -45.69 5.12
N VAL A 4 -4.78 -46.41 4.12
CA VAL A 4 -3.86 -45.89 3.09
C VAL A 4 -4.55 -44.84 2.23
N LEU A 5 -5.82 -45.07 1.87
CA LEU A 5 -6.62 -44.13 1.08
C LEU A 5 -6.89 -42.82 1.83
N ILE A 6 -7.22 -42.91 3.13
CA ILE A 6 -7.45 -41.74 3.99
C ILE A 6 -6.19 -40.88 4.11
N ILE A 7 -5.02 -41.51 4.29
CA ILE A 7 -3.73 -40.80 4.38
C ILE A 7 -3.40 -40.09 3.06
N MET A 8 -3.68 -40.73 1.92
CA MET A 8 -3.43 -40.15 0.58
C MET A 8 -4.26 -38.89 0.34
N ILE A 9 -5.54 -38.93 0.71
CA ILE A 9 -6.47 -37.78 0.60
C ILE A 9 -6.04 -36.62 1.51
N LEU A 10 -5.62 -36.92 2.75
CA LEU A 10 -5.10 -35.91 3.68
C LEU A 10 -3.87 -35.21 3.10
N PHE A 11 -2.93 -35.96 2.52
CA PHE A 11 -1.74 -35.42 1.89
C PHE A 11 -2.06 -34.47 0.73
N VAL A 12 -3.02 -34.85 -0.13
CA VAL A 12 -3.46 -33.99 -1.25
C VAL A 12 -4.08 -32.69 -0.74
N MET A 13 -4.92 -32.74 0.30
CA MET A 13 -5.49 -31.53 0.91
C MET A 13 -4.44 -30.62 1.55
N ILE A 14 -3.42 -31.19 2.19
CA ILE A 14 -2.29 -30.43 2.75
C ILE A 14 -1.50 -29.76 1.62
N ILE A 15 -1.15 -30.51 0.57
CA ILE A 15 -0.42 -29.98 -0.60
C ILE A 15 -1.21 -28.86 -1.27
N PHE A 16 -2.52 -29.04 -1.47
CA PHE A 16 -3.38 -28.02 -2.08
C PHE A 16 -3.48 -26.77 -1.21
N SER A 17 -3.59 -26.94 0.11
CA SER A 17 -3.63 -25.82 1.07
C SER A 17 -2.31 -25.06 1.12
N VAL A 18 -1.16 -25.75 1.10
CA VAL A 18 0.18 -25.14 1.06
C VAL A 18 0.43 -24.44 -0.28
N ARG A 19 0.05 -25.06 -1.41
CA ARG A 19 0.16 -24.41 -2.72
C ARG A 19 -0.72 -23.16 -2.80
N ARG A 20 -1.93 -23.22 -2.25
CA ARG A 20 -2.88 -22.10 -2.23
C ARG A 20 -2.48 -21.00 -1.25
N SER A 21 -1.86 -21.32 -0.12
CA SER A 21 -1.32 -20.31 0.79
C SER A 21 -0.13 -19.60 0.16
N ILE A 22 0.82 -20.33 -0.44
CA ILE A 22 1.97 -19.72 -1.15
C ILE A 22 1.49 -18.80 -2.29
N ALA A 23 0.47 -19.21 -3.06
CA ALA A 23 -0.09 -18.37 -4.11
C ALA A 23 -0.68 -17.04 -3.59
N ARG A 24 -1.20 -17.01 -2.35
CA ARG A 24 -1.71 -15.79 -1.69
C ARG A 24 -0.65 -15.03 -0.88
N LEU A 25 0.48 -15.66 -0.59
CA LEU A 25 1.60 -15.07 0.17
C LEU A 25 2.56 -14.26 -0.72
N SER A 26 2.38 -14.25 -2.04
CA SER A 26 3.13 -13.34 -2.92
C SER A 26 2.78 -11.86 -2.73
N SER A 27 1.67 -11.56 -2.04
CA SER A 27 1.19 -10.19 -1.77
C SER A 27 1.02 -9.88 -0.27
N GLY A 28 1.61 -10.67 0.64
CA GLY A 28 1.41 -10.52 2.09
C GLY A 28 2.73 -10.51 2.87
N CYS A 29 3.05 -9.35 3.45
CA CYS A 29 4.25 -9.04 4.22
C CYS A 29 4.65 -10.08 5.29
N SER A 30 5.91 -10.53 5.26
CA SER A 30 6.90 -10.50 6.38
C SER A 30 8.01 -11.55 6.14
N GLY A 31 9.25 -11.08 6.04
CA GLY A 31 10.44 -11.92 6.29
C GLY A 31 11.13 -12.54 5.06
N ALA A 32 11.91 -11.74 4.33
CA ALA A 32 13.16 -12.17 3.71
C ALA A 32 13.87 -10.92 3.15
N SER A 33 15.10 -10.70 3.61
CA SER A 33 16.01 -9.63 3.21
C SER A 33 16.32 -9.66 1.70
N GLY A 34 15.47 -9.02 0.90
CA GLY A 34 15.62 -8.95 -0.56
C GLY A 34 14.60 -8.03 -1.22
N GLN A 35 14.12 -6.99 -0.51
CA GLN A 35 13.22 -6.03 -1.14
C GLN A 35 14.01 -5.14 -2.11
N PRO A 36 13.60 -5.04 -3.40
CA PRO A 36 14.22 -4.13 -4.35
C PRO A 36 14.15 -2.69 -3.82
N TYR A 37 15.22 -1.93 -4.04
CA TYR A 37 15.20 -0.48 -3.77
C TYR A 37 14.14 0.18 -4.66
N ILE A 38 13.16 0.82 -4.04
CA ILE A 38 12.09 1.52 -4.75
C ILE A 38 12.53 2.98 -4.93
N PRO A 39 12.82 3.43 -6.17
CA PRO A 39 13.16 4.83 -6.39
C PRO A 39 11.93 5.70 -6.06
N ARG A 40 12.16 6.78 -5.31
CA ARG A 40 11.09 7.74 -5.01
C ARG A 40 10.73 8.52 -6.27
N VAL A 41 9.44 8.53 -6.62
CA VAL A 41 8.89 9.38 -7.68
C VAL A 41 9.12 10.83 -7.26
N ARG A 42 9.96 11.54 -8.04
CA ARG A 42 10.29 12.93 -7.76
C ARG A 42 9.16 13.82 -8.25
N VAL A 43 8.43 14.42 -7.31
CA VAL A 43 7.49 15.48 -7.65
C VAL A 43 8.25 16.73 -8.09
N THR A 44 7.86 17.29 -9.23
CA THR A 44 8.46 18.47 -9.86
C THR A 44 8.37 19.72 -8.97
N ASP A 45 7.29 19.84 -8.19
CA ASP A 45 7.04 20.97 -7.30
C ASP A 45 7.01 20.54 -5.83
N ARG A 46 8.08 20.84 -5.08
CA ARG A 46 8.17 20.57 -3.63
C ARG A 46 7.87 21.78 -2.76
N LYS A 47 7.34 22.87 -3.33
CA LYS A 47 7.03 24.11 -2.60
C LYS A 47 5.61 24.02 -2.03
N PRO A 48 5.43 23.99 -0.69
CA PRO A 48 4.11 23.92 -0.07
C PRO A 48 3.17 25.07 -0.51
N SER A 49 3.72 26.26 -0.77
CA SER A 49 2.97 27.45 -1.18
C SER A 49 2.24 27.32 -2.52
N HIS A 50 2.56 26.32 -3.35
CA HIS A 50 1.88 26.06 -4.63
C HIS A 50 0.66 25.13 -4.48
N TYR A 51 0.38 24.63 -3.28
CA TYR A 51 -0.67 23.68 -3.00
C TYR A 51 -1.66 24.28 -2.00
N PRO A 52 -2.77 24.90 -2.47
CA PRO A 52 -3.74 25.55 -1.59
C PRO A 52 -4.62 24.56 -0.81
N TYR A 53 -4.60 23.26 -1.16
CA TYR A 53 -5.38 22.22 -0.51
C TYR A 53 -4.46 21.20 0.17
N HIS A 54 -4.78 20.85 1.42
CA HIS A 54 -4.10 19.79 2.15
C HIS A 54 -5.09 18.76 2.69
N LYS A 55 -4.75 17.49 2.53
CA LYS A 55 -5.51 16.35 3.06
C LYS A 55 -4.57 15.45 3.85
N LEU A 56 -5.08 14.87 4.93
CA LEU A 56 -4.39 13.91 5.77
C LEU A 56 -5.10 12.56 5.63
N LEU A 57 -4.41 11.59 5.04
CA LEU A 57 -4.92 10.26 4.79
C LEU A 57 -4.33 9.30 5.81
N LYS A 58 -5.18 8.56 6.52
CA LYS A 58 -4.74 7.48 7.39
C LYS A 58 -4.71 6.19 6.59
N VAL A 59 -3.54 5.58 6.44
CA VAL A 59 -3.33 4.41 5.58
C VAL A 59 -2.88 3.23 6.42
N GLU A 60 -3.65 2.15 6.36
CA GLU A 60 -3.33 0.90 7.03
C GLU A 60 -2.38 0.03 6.18
N GLY A 61 -1.50 -0.72 6.85
CA GLY A 61 -0.54 -1.62 6.20
C GLY A 61 0.84 -1.03 5.96
N MET A 62 1.11 0.20 6.42
CA MET A 62 2.44 0.82 6.34
C MET A 62 3.32 0.40 7.52
N PHE A 63 4.06 -0.71 7.40
CA PHE A 63 4.93 -1.24 8.46
C PHE A 63 6.43 -0.97 8.25
N CYS A 64 6.84 -0.59 7.05
CA CYS A 64 8.25 -0.37 6.70
C CYS A 64 8.46 0.87 5.81
N GLY A 65 9.70 1.36 5.74
CA GLY A 65 10.05 2.49 4.89
C GLY A 65 9.69 2.28 3.41
N ASN A 66 9.82 1.05 2.90
CA ASN A 66 9.41 0.72 1.52
C ASN A 66 7.90 0.83 1.32
N SER A 67 7.09 0.37 2.29
CA SER A 67 5.63 0.51 2.21
C SER A 67 5.20 1.98 2.22
N ALA A 68 5.84 2.82 3.04
CA ALA A 68 5.62 4.25 3.01
C ALA A 68 6.02 4.86 1.65
N VAL A 69 7.16 4.45 1.07
CA VAL A 69 7.59 4.91 -0.25
C VAL A 69 6.64 4.45 -1.36
N CYS A 70 6.10 3.23 -1.32
CA CYS A 70 5.08 2.77 -2.27
C CYS A 70 3.84 3.68 -2.25
N VAL A 71 3.32 3.96 -1.05
CA VAL A 71 2.15 4.82 -0.87
C VAL A 71 2.45 6.26 -1.31
N GLU A 72 3.62 6.81 -0.95
CA GLU A 72 4.09 8.10 -1.44
C GLU A 72 4.13 8.12 -2.98
N ASN A 73 4.72 7.10 -3.60
CA ASN A 73 4.86 7.02 -5.05
C ASN A 73 3.52 6.92 -5.78
N ALA A 74 2.58 6.15 -5.25
CA ALA A 74 1.25 6.01 -5.83
C ALA A 74 0.51 7.34 -5.88
N LEU A 75 0.57 8.10 -4.78
CA LEU A 75 -0.04 9.43 -4.71
C LEU A 75 0.75 10.49 -5.49
N ASN A 76 2.08 10.44 -5.49
CA ASN A 76 2.95 11.34 -6.26
C ASN A 76 2.86 11.12 -7.78
N SER A 77 2.35 9.97 -8.22
CA SER A 77 2.09 9.70 -9.64
C SER A 77 0.86 10.45 -10.16
N ILE A 78 0.02 10.98 -9.26
CA ILE A 78 -1.13 11.82 -9.62
C ILE A 78 -0.62 13.22 -9.95
N SER A 79 -0.97 13.72 -11.14
CA SER A 79 -0.57 15.05 -11.59
C SER A 79 -1.13 16.14 -10.68
N GLY A 80 -0.26 16.98 -10.12
CA GLY A 80 -0.67 18.07 -9.23
C GLY A 80 -0.91 17.66 -7.78
N ALA A 81 -0.56 16.42 -7.41
CA ALA A 81 -0.53 15.95 -6.04
C ALA A 81 0.92 15.75 -5.57
N TRP A 82 1.15 16.01 -4.30
CA TRP A 82 2.39 15.71 -3.61
C TRP A 82 2.09 15.08 -2.26
N ALA A 83 2.57 13.88 -2.02
CA ALA A 83 2.37 13.13 -0.81
C ALA A 83 3.67 12.98 0.01
N ARG A 84 3.51 13.00 1.33
CA ARG A 84 4.52 12.67 2.33
C ARG A 84 3.93 11.68 3.32
N ALA A 85 4.48 10.48 3.38
CA ALA A 85 4.06 9.46 4.33
C ALA A 85 4.85 9.57 5.63
N ASN A 86 4.15 9.42 6.75
CA ASN A 86 4.70 9.36 8.09
C ASN A 86 4.41 8.00 8.70
N LEU A 87 5.43 7.14 8.71
CA LEU A 87 5.33 5.77 9.24
C LEU A 87 4.98 5.75 10.73
N TRP A 88 5.46 6.72 11.51
CA TRP A 88 5.23 6.76 12.96
C TRP A 88 3.78 7.02 13.34
N LYS A 89 3.04 7.73 12.48
CA LYS A 89 1.63 8.08 12.70
C LYS A 89 0.67 7.27 11.84
N GLU A 90 1.19 6.45 10.93
CA GLU A 90 0.40 5.77 9.88
C GLU A 90 -0.45 6.74 9.05
N GLU A 91 0.09 7.93 8.81
CA GLU A 91 -0.59 9.05 8.16
C GLU A 91 0.20 9.51 6.93
N VAL A 92 -0.52 9.98 5.93
CA VAL A 92 0.04 10.53 4.70
C VAL A 92 -0.51 11.93 4.49
N THR A 93 0.37 12.92 4.53
CA THR A 93 0.02 14.30 4.21
C THR A 93 0.07 14.49 2.70
N LEU A 94 -1.05 14.90 2.14
CA LEU A 94 -1.26 15.10 0.72
C LEU A 94 -1.48 16.59 0.45
N TYR A 95 -0.71 17.13 -0.47
CA TYR A 95 -0.72 18.51 -0.95
C TYR A 95 -1.27 18.48 -2.37
N ILE A 96 -2.36 19.20 -2.64
CA ILE A 96 -3.06 19.14 -3.92
C ILE A 96 -3.22 20.55 -4.49
N LYS A 97 -2.95 20.70 -5.79
CA LYS A 97 -3.07 22.00 -6.49
C LYS A 97 -4.52 22.39 -6.78
N GLN A 98 -5.38 21.40 -6.97
CA GLN A 98 -6.79 21.55 -7.34
C GLN A 98 -7.64 20.69 -6.41
N ASP A 99 -8.91 21.04 -6.24
CA ASP A 99 -9.83 20.17 -5.50
C ASP A 99 -10.07 18.90 -6.31
N MET A 100 -9.73 17.76 -5.72
CA MET A 100 -9.80 16.44 -6.32
C MET A 100 -10.59 15.53 -5.40
N ASP A 101 -11.39 14.66 -5.99
CA ASP A 101 -12.22 13.71 -5.27
C ASP A 101 -11.35 12.73 -4.46
N ASP A 102 -11.75 12.54 -3.21
CA ASP A 102 -11.20 11.58 -2.28
C ASP A 102 -11.16 10.16 -2.85
N ALA A 103 -12.10 9.82 -3.72
CA ALA A 103 -12.17 8.54 -4.40
C ALA A 103 -10.90 8.24 -5.22
N ILE A 104 -10.30 9.25 -5.86
CA ILE A 104 -9.08 9.10 -6.67
C ILE A 104 -7.92 8.67 -5.78
N PHE A 105 -7.77 9.30 -4.60
CA PHE A 105 -6.71 8.96 -3.66
C PHE A 105 -6.89 7.58 -3.05
N ARG A 106 -8.14 7.21 -2.70
CA ARG A 106 -8.44 5.86 -2.22
C ARG A 106 -8.13 4.81 -3.26
N LEU A 107 -8.45 5.07 -4.53
CA LEU A 107 -8.16 4.16 -5.63
C LEU A 107 -6.65 4.01 -5.84
N ALA A 108 -5.91 5.11 -5.90
CA ALA A 108 -4.45 5.05 -6.08
C ALA A 108 -3.74 4.29 -4.95
N VAL A 109 -4.17 4.48 -3.70
CA VAL A 109 -3.63 3.74 -2.55
C VAL A 109 -4.02 2.26 -2.59
N ARG A 110 -5.25 1.94 -3.03
CA ARG A 110 -5.72 0.57 -3.23
C ARG A 110 -4.95 -0.16 -4.34
N ASP A 111 -4.68 0.51 -5.45
CA ASP A 111 -3.91 -0.05 -6.56
C ASP A 111 -2.46 -0.35 -6.15
N ALA A 112 -1.93 0.42 -5.19
CA ALA A 112 -0.65 0.14 -4.54
C ALA A 112 -0.71 -1.01 -3.51
N GLY A 113 -1.89 -1.58 -3.24
CA GLY A 113 -2.08 -2.69 -2.31
C GLY A 113 -2.36 -2.28 -0.85
N TYR A 114 -2.71 -1.02 -0.60
CA TYR A 114 -2.96 -0.49 0.74
C TYR A 114 -4.40 0.00 0.92
N ILE A 115 -4.82 0.25 2.17
CA ILE A 115 -6.19 0.65 2.48
C ILE A 115 -6.18 2.00 3.19
N VAL A 116 -6.97 2.95 2.69
CA VAL A 116 -7.20 4.24 3.36
C VAL A 116 -8.34 4.06 4.37
N ARG A 117 -8.06 4.32 5.64
CA ARG A 117 -9.04 4.25 6.74
C ARG A 117 -9.86 5.52 6.85
N SER A 118 -9.21 6.67 6.73
CA SER A 118 -9.85 7.98 6.85
C SER A 118 -9.12 9.03 6.03
N ILE A 119 -9.87 10.01 5.55
CA ILE A 119 -9.34 11.21 4.90
C ILE A 119 -9.87 12.39 5.69
N GLN A 120 -8.96 13.28 6.11
CA GLN A 120 -9.28 14.50 6.82
C GLN A 120 -8.75 15.68 6.03
N GLU A 121 -9.57 16.69 5.82
CA GLU A 121 -9.11 17.94 5.23
C GLU A 121 -8.42 18.79 6.29
N THR A 122 -7.20 19.19 6.02
CA THR A 122 -6.44 20.11 6.87
C THR A 122 -6.40 21.45 6.14
N ARG A 123 -7.13 22.43 6.63
CA ARG A 123 -7.22 23.76 6.02
C ARG A 123 -6.19 24.72 6.61
#